data_AF-A0A2V6ZJE9-F1
#
_entry.id   AF-A0A2V6ZJE9-F1
#
_cell.length_a   1.000
_cell.length_b   1.000
_cell.length_c   1.000
_cell.angle_alpha   90.00
_cell.angle_beta   90.00
_cell.angle_gamma   90.00
#
_symmetry.space_group_name_H-M   'P 1'
#
loop_
_entity.id
_entity.type
_entity.pdbx_description
1 polymer ?
#
loop_
_entity_poly.entity_id
_entity_poly.type
_entity_poly.pdbx_seq_one_letter_code
_entity_poly.pdbx_strand_id
1 'polypeptide(L)'
;MAEQQKWTCLQCSQMISLDDSIIFGHGRLSHLNCQRPRTLSAEERTLLFVYCQNHWLAKCAACAGNSRLRDLASDLTATLLSGRAHLCPWCRRDLTDSVRVHLYGCVTLPTEVLRSAQATREAEQRLVKQGHQPGDAADVLMRDAKAARDALRKVMQKSPNRSE
;
A
#
# COMPACT_ATOMS: atom_id res chain seq x y z
N MET A 1 21.60 -5.07 -17.79
CA MET A 1 21.26 -4.32 -16.56
C MET A 1 19.88 -3.73 -16.79
N ALA A 2 18.85 -4.21 -16.09
CA ALA A 2 17.47 -3.85 -16.39
C ALA A 2 17.15 -2.44 -15.85
N GLU A 3 16.77 -1.53 -16.74
CA GLU A 3 16.20 -0.23 -16.39
C GLU A 3 14.96 -0.46 -15.51
N GLN A 4 15.07 -0.14 -14.23
CA GLN A 4 13.92 -0.10 -13.33
C GLN A 4 13.04 1.06 -13.77
N GLN A 5 12.09 0.76 -14.64
CA GLN A 5 11.07 1.71 -15.06
C GLN A 5 10.35 2.19 -13.78
N LYS A 6 10.55 3.46 -13.42
CA LYS A 6 10.02 4.06 -12.20
C LYS A 6 8.53 4.31 -12.39
N TRP A 7 7.72 3.32 -12.08
CA TRP A 7 6.26 3.47 -12.10
C TRP A 7 5.84 4.29 -10.89
N THR A 8 5.09 5.37 -11.12
CA THR A 8 4.50 6.19 -10.06
C THR A 8 3.00 5.97 -10.00
N CYS A 9 2.46 5.73 -8.82
CA CYS A 9 1.02 5.62 -8.62
C CYS A 9 0.37 6.99 -8.78
N LEU A 10 -0.66 7.08 -9.61
CA LEU A 10 -1.36 8.34 -9.88
C LEU A 10 -2.23 8.83 -8.71
N GLN A 11 -2.63 7.92 -7.82
CA GLN A 11 -3.50 8.25 -6.69
C GLN A 11 -2.73 8.88 -5.53
N CYS A 12 -1.48 8.49 -5.31
CA CYS A 12 -0.64 9.05 -4.23
C CYS A 12 0.62 9.79 -4.73
N SER A 13 0.85 9.81 -6.05
CA SER A 13 2.03 10.41 -6.69
C SER A 13 3.37 9.85 -6.20
N GLN A 14 3.38 8.62 -5.69
CA GLN A 14 4.57 7.97 -5.14
C GLN A 14 5.06 6.83 -6.03
N MET A 15 6.34 6.51 -5.91
CA MET A 15 6.95 5.36 -6.59
C MET A 15 6.31 4.05 -6.13
N ILE A 16 6.10 3.14 -7.08
CA ILE A 16 5.61 1.79 -6.86
C ILE A 16 6.85 0.89 -6.71
N SER A 17 6.96 0.22 -5.57
CA SER A 17 7.96 -0.82 -5.28
C SER A 17 7.43 -2.21 -5.64
N LEU A 18 8.33 -3.19 -5.76
CA LEU A 18 7.99 -4.61 -5.99
C LEU A 18 7.13 -5.21 -4.86
N ASP A 19 7.30 -4.70 -3.64
CA ASP A 19 6.56 -5.17 -2.46
C ASP A 19 5.13 -4.62 -2.39
N ASP A 20 4.82 -3.64 -3.23
CA ASP A 20 3.51 -3.01 -3.23
C ASP A 20 2.45 -3.94 -3.83
N SER A 21 1.28 -3.96 -3.21
CA SER A 21 0.09 -4.50 -3.84
C SER A 21 -0.39 -3.49 -4.88
N ILE A 22 -0.36 -3.89 -6.14
CA ILE A 22 -0.72 -3.05 -7.29
C ILE A 22 -1.97 -3.58 -7.97
N ILE A 23 -2.74 -2.66 -8.54
CA ILE A 23 -3.84 -2.95 -9.45
C ILE A 23 -3.53 -2.36 -10.82
N PHE A 24 -4.02 -3.06 -11.84
CA PHE A 24 -4.00 -2.57 -13.21
C PHE A 24 -5.42 -2.21 -13.63
N GLY A 25 -5.72 -0.91 -13.66
CA GLY A 25 -7.03 -0.38 -14.04
C GLY A 25 -6.89 0.53 -15.25
N HIS A 26 -7.71 0.31 -16.29
CA HIS A 26 -7.76 1.17 -17.50
C HIS A 26 -6.39 1.48 -18.14
N GLY A 27 -5.50 0.47 -18.21
CA GLY A 27 -4.17 0.64 -18.83
C GLY A 27 -3.14 1.33 -17.93
N ARG A 28 -3.39 1.48 -16.63
CA ARG A 28 -2.52 2.23 -15.70
C ARG A 28 -2.25 1.43 -14.43
N LEU A 29 -1.01 1.55 -13.92
CA LEU A 29 -0.57 0.96 -12.65
C LEU A 29 -0.87 1.90 -11.49
N SER A 30 -1.47 1.38 -10.42
CA SER A 30 -1.71 2.11 -9.18
C SER A 30 -1.62 1.17 -7.99
N HIS A 31 -1.34 1.71 -6.81
CA HIS A 31 -1.44 0.95 -5.57
C HIS A 31 -2.87 0.47 -5.36
N LEU A 32 -3.02 -0.79 -4.94
CA LEU A 32 -4.30 -1.39 -4.56
C LEU A 32 -4.95 -0.62 -3.41
N ASN A 33 -4.14 -0.21 -2.46
CA ASN A 33 -4.52 0.70 -1.39
C ASN A 33 -3.33 1.64 -1.22
N CYS A 34 -3.50 2.95 -1.37
CA CYS A 34 -2.38 3.89 -1.27
C CYS A 34 -1.87 4.08 0.17
N GLN A 35 -2.67 3.68 1.17
CA GLN A 35 -2.38 3.83 2.60
C GLN A 35 -1.69 2.57 3.18
N ARG A 36 -2.20 1.37 2.87
CA ARG A 36 -1.71 0.09 3.43
C ARG A 36 -0.25 -0.30 3.14
N PRO A 37 0.34 -0.11 1.95
CA PRO A 37 1.73 -0.47 1.68
C PRO A 37 2.70 0.39 2.49
N ARG A 38 2.26 1.57 2.95
CA ARG A 38 3.08 2.48 3.72
C ARG A 38 2.88 2.38 5.21
N THR A 39 1.67 2.14 5.73
CA THR A 39 1.44 2.06 7.18
C THR A 39 2.29 0.99 7.85
N LEU A 40 2.83 1.27 9.04
CA LEU A 40 3.49 0.24 9.84
C LEU A 40 2.49 -0.81 10.33
N SER A 41 2.90 -2.08 10.33
CA SER A 41 2.13 -3.18 10.93
C SER A 41 1.98 -3.01 12.44
N ALA A 42 1.11 -3.80 13.07
CA ALA A 42 0.94 -3.76 14.52
C ALA A 42 2.22 -4.18 15.25
N GLU A 43 2.90 -5.17 14.71
CA GLU A 43 4.18 -5.70 15.17
C GLU A 43 5.26 -4.64 14.99
N GLU A 44 5.40 -4.05 13.79
CA GLU A 44 6.39 -2.98 13.53
C GLU A 44 6.20 -1.82 14.54
N ARG A 45 4.96 -1.41 14.80
CA ARG A 45 4.63 -0.37 15.80
C ARG A 45 5.01 -0.77 17.22
N THR A 46 4.73 -2.01 17.59
CA THR A 46 5.07 -2.56 18.91
C THR A 46 6.58 -2.59 19.10
N LEU A 47 7.32 -3.01 18.09
CA LEU A 47 8.78 -3.07 18.14
C LEU A 47 9.42 -1.68 18.26
N LEU A 48 8.89 -0.68 17.55
CA LEU A 48 9.35 0.69 17.71
C LEU A 48 9.14 1.20 19.13
N PHE A 49 7.96 0.91 19.70
CA PHE A 49 7.64 1.33 21.06
C PHE A 49 8.55 0.67 22.09
N VAL A 50 8.78 -0.65 21.98
CA VAL A 50 9.55 -1.42 22.97
C VAL A 50 11.06 -1.16 22.84
N TYR A 51 11.61 -1.18 21.62
CA TYR A 51 13.07 -1.22 21.41
C TYR A 51 13.65 0.10 20.90
N CYS A 52 12.83 1.00 20.33
CA CYS A 52 13.32 2.16 19.59
C CYS A 52 12.86 3.52 20.16
N GLN A 53 12.15 3.53 21.29
CA GLN A 53 11.61 4.75 21.89
C GLN A 53 12.65 5.82 22.27
N ASN A 54 13.90 5.43 22.52
CA ASN A 54 14.92 6.29 23.15
C ASN A 54 16.01 6.78 22.19
N HIS A 55 15.89 6.53 20.88
CA HIS A 55 16.87 6.98 19.88
C HIS A 55 16.23 7.53 18.61
N TRP A 56 17.07 8.05 17.73
CA TRP A 56 16.65 8.66 16.47
C TRP A 56 16.18 7.58 15.48
N LEU A 57 14.94 7.70 15.01
CA LEU A 57 14.31 6.72 14.13
C LEU A 57 14.35 7.11 12.67
N ALA A 58 14.23 8.40 12.40
CA ALA A 58 14.10 8.88 11.04
C ALA A 58 14.78 10.22 10.88
N LYS A 59 15.34 10.42 9.69
CA LYS A 59 15.84 11.71 9.22
C LYS A 59 14.96 12.14 8.06
N CYS A 60 14.31 13.28 8.20
CA CYS A 60 13.50 13.81 7.12
C CYS A 60 14.38 14.26 5.95
N ALA A 61 14.13 13.75 4.75
CA ALA A 61 14.87 14.16 3.55
C ALA A 61 14.62 15.63 3.16
N ALA A 62 13.45 16.18 3.50
CA ALA A 62 13.07 17.55 3.11
C ALA A 62 13.64 18.61 4.06
N CYS A 63 13.57 18.39 5.37
CA CYS A 63 14.02 19.38 6.36
C CYS A 63 15.28 18.97 7.13
N ALA A 64 15.88 17.82 6.80
CA ALA A 64 17.04 17.22 7.47
C ALA A 64 16.87 16.96 8.98
N GLY A 65 15.67 17.19 9.53
CA GLY A 65 15.37 17.01 10.95
C GLY A 65 15.38 15.54 11.34
N ASN A 66 16.04 15.24 12.46
CA ASN A 66 15.97 13.94 13.09
C ASN A 66 14.74 13.90 14.00
N SER A 67 14.04 12.77 14.03
CA SER A 67 12.87 12.56 14.87
C SER A 67 13.00 11.26 15.66
N ARG A 68 12.69 11.34 16.96
CA ARG A 68 12.45 10.17 17.83
C ARG A 68 10.99 9.74 17.71
N LEU A 69 10.65 8.56 18.25
CA LEU A 69 9.27 8.08 18.25
C LEU A 69 8.29 9.08 18.88
N ARG A 70 8.70 9.75 19.96
CA ARG A 70 7.90 10.75 20.67
C ARG A 70 7.67 12.02 19.85
N ASP A 71 8.62 12.36 18.96
CA ASP A 71 8.59 13.57 18.13
C ASP A 71 7.77 13.35 16.85
N LEU A 72 7.59 12.09 16.45
CA LEU A 72 6.66 11.72 15.39
C LEU A 72 5.25 11.94 15.91
N ALA A 73 4.68 13.09 15.54
CA ALA A 73 3.32 13.43 15.86
C ALA A 73 2.39 12.30 15.40
N SER A 74 1.79 11.58 16.35
CA SER A 74 0.54 10.89 16.08
C SER A 74 -0.52 11.96 15.96
N ASP A 75 -0.67 12.55 14.77
CA ASP A 75 -1.81 13.43 14.52
C ASP A 75 -3.06 12.60 14.80
N LEU A 76 -3.74 12.90 15.91
CA LEU A 76 -5.01 12.23 16.26
C LEU A 76 -6.01 12.37 15.10
N THR A 77 -5.92 13.46 14.33
CA THR A 77 -6.70 13.71 13.12
C THR A 77 -6.30 12.81 11.94
N ALA A 78 -5.00 12.55 11.73
CA ALA A 78 -4.51 11.61 10.72
C ALA A 78 -4.82 10.14 11.09
N THR A 79 -4.91 9.86 12.39
CA THR A 79 -5.24 8.54 12.95
C THR A 79 -6.66 8.11 12.60
N LEU A 80 -7.59 9.05 12.45
CA LEU A 80 -9.00 8.78 12.16
C LEU A 80 -9.33 8.66 10.66
N LEU A 81 -8.52 9.27 9.78
CA LEU A 81 -8.84 9.36 8.35
C LEU A 81 -7.87 8.63 7.41
N SER A 82 -6.68 8.22 7.85
CA SER A 82 -5.69 7.64 6.91
C SER A 82 -4.77 6.56 7.46
N GLY A 83 -4.99 6.09 8.68
CA GLY A 83 -4.08 5.14 9.33
C GLY A 83 -2.78 5.84 9.75
N ARG A 84 -2.44 5.74 11.03
CA ARG A 84 -1.26 6.30 11.71
C ARG A 84 -0.06 6.55 10.79
N ALA A 85 0.03 7.75 10.21
CA ALA A 85 1.18 8.16 9.42
C ALA A 85 2.24 8.74 10.34
N HIS A 86 3.49 8.31 10.18
CA HIS A 86 4.63 8.85 10.93
C HIS A 86 5.09 10.15 10.27
N LEU A 87 4.43 11.26 10.57
CA LEU A 87 4.70 12.53 9.91
C LEU A 87 5.88 13.27 10.58
N CYS A 88 6.67 13.95 9.74
CA CYS A 88 7.67 14.88 10.24
C CYS A 88 6.99 16.05 10.98
N PRO A 89 7.42 16.41 12.20
CA PRO A 89 6.80 17.50 12.97
C PRO A 89 6.94 18.88 12.30
N TRP A 90 7.94 19.06 11.42
CA TRP A 90 8.24 20.34 10.79
C TRP A 90 7.55 20.52 9.44
N CYS A 91 7.70 19.54 8.54
CA CYS A 91 7.20 19.65 7.16
C CYS A 91 6.02 18.71 6.86
N ARG A 92 5.55 17.95 7.85
CA ARG A 92 4.48 16.94 7.75
C ARG A 92 4.66 15.90 6.64
N ARG A 93 5.88 15.75 6.12
CA ARG A 93 6.21 14.68 5.17
C ARG A 93 6.09 13.33 5.86
N ASP A 94 5.53 12.34 5.16
CA ASP A 94 5.49 10.97 5.64
C ASP A 94 6.92 10.41 5.78
N LEU A 95 7.26 9.96 6.98
CA LEU A 95 8.54 9.35 7.34
C LEU A 95 8.43 7.84 7.53
N THR A 96 7.28 7.22 7.24
CA THR A 96 7.04 5.82 7.57
C THR A 96 8.06 4.88 6.95
N ASP A 97 8.47 5.13 5.70
CA ASP A 97 9.54 4.35 5.06
C ASP A 97 10.90 4.55 5.73
N SER A 98 11.23 5.77 6.15
CA SER A 98 12.47 6.03 6.89
C SER A 98 12.47 5.33 8.26
N VAL A 99 11.33 5.36 8.95
CA VAL A 99 11.15 4.69 10.25
C VAL A 99 11.30 3.17 10.10
N ARG A 100 10.78 2.61 9.00
CA ARG A 100 10.89 1.19 8.68
C ARG A 100 12.31 0.77 8.32
N VAL A 101 13.02 1.57 7.51
CA VAL A 101 14.45 1.35 7.23
C VAL A 101 15.24 1.31 8.53
N HIS A 102 14.95 2.22 9.46
CA HIS A 102 15.55 2.17 10.78
C HIS A 102 15.19 0.89 11.52
N LEU A 103 13.91 0.50 11.58
CA LEU A 103 13.46 -0.69 12.30
C LEU A 103 14.25 -1.94 11.87
N TYR A 104 14.40 -2.16 10.56
CA TYR A 104 15.13 -3.31 10.02
C TYR A 104 16.66 -3.18 10.06
N GLY A 105 17.20 -1.98 10.32
CA GLY A 105 18.62 -1.74 10.55
C GLY A 105 19.00 -1.50 12.00
N CYS A 106 18.04 -1.63 12.93
CA CYS A 106 18.24 -1.20 14.30
C CYS A 106 19.08 -2.19 15.09
N VAL A 107 20.22 -1.74 15.61
CA VAL A 107 21.14 -2.57 16.41
C VAL A 107 20.61 -2.94 17.79
N THR A 108 19.56 -2.27 18.27
CA THR A 108 18.95 -2.56 19.57
C THR A 108 17.89 -3.66 19.50
N LEU A 109 17.48 -4.06 18.29
CA LEU A 109 16.47 -5.09 18.07
C LEU A 109 17.09 -6.48 18.00
N PRO A 110 16.59 -7.45 18.79
CA PRO A 110 17.03 -8.84 18.67
C PRO A 110 16.73 -9.39 17.27
N THR A 111 17.73 -10.02 16.65
CA THR A 111 17.65 -10.52 15.26
C THR A 111 16.48 -11.49 15.03
N GLU A 112 16.16 -12.32 16.02
CA GLU A 112 15.05 -13.28 15.95
C GLU A 112 13.69 -12.57 15.89
N VAL A 113 13.51 -11.55 16.72
CA VAL A 113 12.30 -10.71 16.75
C VAL A 113 12.15 -9.95 15.44
N LEU A 114 13.26 -9.44 14.90
CA LEU A 114 13.27 -8.75 13.61
C LEU A 114 12.87 -9.67 12.45
N ARG A 115 13.43 -10.88 12.41
CA ARG A 115 13.10 -11.89 11.39
C ARG A 115 11.64 -12.29 11.46
N SER A 116 11.11 -12.49 12.67
CA SER A 116 9.69 -12.81 12.87
C SER A 116 8.79 -11.68 12.34
N ALA A 117 9.09 -10.43 12.68
CA ALA A 117 8.31 -9.28 12.21
C ALA A 117 8.36 -9.10 10.69
N GLN A 118 9.52 -9.35 10.07
CA GLN A 118 9.64 -9.34 8.61
C GLN A 118 8.78 -10.46 7.97
N ALA A 119 8.86 -11.68 8.51
CA ALA A 119 8.08 -12.81 8.01
C ALA A 119 6.56 -12.59 8.14
N THR A 120 6.09 -12.05 9.27
CA THR A 120 4.67 -11.69 9.46
C THR A 120 4.22 -10.70 8.39
N ARG A 121 5.00 -9.66 8.13
CA ARG A 121 4.65 -8.66 7.13
C ARG A 121 4.61 -9.22 5.72
N GLU A 122 5.60 -10.04 5.35
CA GLU A 122 5.60 -10.71 4.04
C GLU A 122 4.36 -11.62 3.90
N ALA A 123 3.95 -12.32 4.97
CA ALA A 123 2.75 -13.13 4.98
C ALA A 123 1.48 -12.27 4.82
N GLU A 124 1.36 -11.16 5.55
CA GLU A 124 0.26 -10.20 5.39
C GLU A 124 0.15 -9.67 3.96
N GLN A 125 1.27 -9.28 3.34
CA GLN A 125 1.30 -8.82 1.96
C GLN A 125 0.83 -9.90 0.99
N ARG A 126 1.25 -11.15 1.19
CA ARG A 126 0.77 -12.30 0.38
C ARG A 126 -0.72 -12.51 0.55
N LEU A 127 -1.24 -12.47 1.78
CA LEU A 127 -2.67 -12.63 2.06
C LEU A 127 -3.51 -11.50 1.46
N VAL A 128 -3.04 -10.25 1.48
CA VAL A 128 -3.73 -9.13 0.82
C VAL A 128 -3.79 -9.35 -0.70
N LYS A 129 -2.69 -9.79 -1.32
CA LYS A 129 -2.65 -10.12 -2.75
C LYS A 129 -3.62 -11.27 -3.08
N GLN A 130 -3.59 -12.35 -2.30
CA GLN A 130 -4.48 -13.51 -2.49
C GLN A 130 -5.95 -13.16 -2.28
N GLY A 131 -6.28 -12.37 -1.26
CA GLY A 131 -7.66 -11.97 -0.98
C GLY A 131 -8.32 -11.12 -2.06
N HIS A 132 -7.54 -10.46 -2.93
CA HIS A 132 -8.07 -9.69 -4.06
C HIS A 132 -8.34 -10.51 -5.31
N GLN A 133 -7.67 -11.66 -5.49
CA GLN A 133 -7.85 -12.50 -6.68
C GLN A 133 -9.32 -12.89 -6.95
N PRO A 134 -10.14 -13.23 -5.93
CA PRO A 134 -11.56 -13.52 -6.15
C PRO A 134 -12.35 -12.31 -6.65
N GLY A 135 -12.02 -11.11 -6.16
CA GLY A 135 -12.67 -9.86 -6.58
C GLY A 135 -12.37 -9.54 -8.04
N ASP A 136 -11.11 -9.63 -8.44
CA ASP A 136 -10.69 -9.43 -9.83
C ASP A 136 -11.37 -10.44 -10.77
N ALA A 137 -11.45 -11.71 -10.36
CA ALA A 137 -12.14 -12.74 -11.12
C ALA A 137 -13.65 -12.44 -11.28
N ALA A 138 -14.32 -11.99 -10.21
CA ALA A 138 -15.73 -11.60 -10.27
C ALA A 138 -15.94 -10.39 -11.20
N ASP A 139 -15.06 -9.40 -11.16
CA ASP A 139 -15.10 -8.21 -12.02
C ASP A 139 -15.00 -8.56 -13.51
N VAL A 140 -14.10 -9.48 -13.86
CA VAL A 140 -13.98 -9.99 -15.24
C VAL A 140 -15.26 -10.68 -15.66
N LEU A 141 -15.78 -11.60 -14.83
CA LEU A 141 -17.03 -12.31 -15.13
C LEU A 141 -18.23 -11.36 -15.31
N MET A 142 -18.32 -10.30 -14.50
CA MET A 142 -19.38 -9.30 -14.65
C MET A 142 -19.28 -8.53 -15.97
N ARG A 143 -18.06 -8.16 -16.39
CA ARG A 143 -17.84 -7.49 -17.68
C ARG A 143 -18.20 -8.40 -18.85
N ASP A 144 -17.81 -9.67 -18.78
CA ASP A 144 -18.12 -10.66 -19.81
C ASP A 144 -19.63 -10.90 -19.91
N ALA A 145 -20.32 -11.04 -18.77
CA ALA A 145 -21.77 -11.15 -18.74
C ALA A 145 -22.47 -9.91 -19.33
N LYS A 146 -21.97 -8.70 -19.03
CA LYS A 146 -22.49 -7.46 -19.61
C LYS A 146 -22.28 -7.42 -21.13
N ALA A 147 -21.09 -7.77 -21.60
CA ALA A 147 -20.77 -7.81 -23.03
C ALA A 147 -21.64 -8.82 -23.78
N ALA A 148 -21.86 -10.01 -23.21
CA ALA A 148 -22.74 -11.03 -23.78
C ALA A 148 -24.20 -10.54 -23.86
N ARG A 149 -24.69 -9.86 -22.81
CA ARG A 149 -26.03 -9.25 -22.81
C ARG A 149 -26.18 -8.16 -23.86
N ASP A 150 -25.19 -7.28 -24.01
CA ASP A 150 -25.21 -6.22 -25.00
C ASP A 150 -25.13 -6.78 -26.44
N ALA A 151 -24.37 -7.84 -26.65
CA ALA A 151 -24.33 -8.58 -27.91
C ALA A 151 -25.70 -9.20 -28.24
N LEU A 152 -26.34 -9.86 -27.28
CA LEU A 152 -27.69 -10.42 -27.44
C LEU A 152 -28.72 -9.34 -27.80
N ARG A 153 -28.70 -8.19 -27.10
CA ARG A 153 -29.58 -7.06 -27.40
C ARG A 153 -29.39 -6.54 -28.82
N LYS A 154 -28.14 -6.43 -29.30
CA LYS A 154 -27.85 -6.03 -30.68
C LYS A 154 -28.39 -7.01 -31.72
N VAL A 155 -28.33 -8.32 -31.43
CA VAL A 155 -28.94 -9.35 -32.30
C VAL A 155 -30.45 -9.16 -32.35
N MET A 156 -31.11 -9.04 -31.18
CA MET A 156 -32.57 -8.84 -31.11
C MET A 156 -33.05 -7.58 -31.84
N GLN A 157 -32.28 -6.49 -31.79
CA GLN A 157 -32.59 -5.24 -32.51
C GLN A 157 -32.39 -5.34 -34.02
N LYS A 158 -31.50 -6.24 -34.49
CA LYS A 158 -31.23 -6.46 -35.91
C LYS A 158 -32.14 -7.51 -36.53
N SER A 159 -32.79 -8.35 -35.72
CA SER A 159 -33.82 -9.26 -36.20
C SER A 159 -35.05 -8.44 -36.62
N PRO A 160 -35.37 -8.35 -37.93
CA PRO A 160 -36.60 -7.71 -38.35
C PRO A 160 -37.77 -8.47 -37.72
N ASN A 161 -38.78 -7.74 -37.24
CA ASN A 161 -40.01 -8.33 -36.75
C ASN A 161 -40.67 -9.06 -37.94
N ARG A 162 -40.38 -10.36 -38.10
CA ARG A 162 -40.96 -11.21 -39.13
C ARG A 162 -42.38 -11.52 -38.69
N SER A 163 -43.26 -10.58 -38.96
CA SER A 163 -44.71 -10.78 -38.98
C SER A 163 -45.09 -11.02 -40.45
N GLU A 164 -45.15 -12.29 -40.85
CA GLU A 164 -45.94 -12.77 -41.97
C GLU A 164 -46.74 -13.98 -41.49
#